data_AF-A0A932M0R8-F1
#
_entry.id   AF-A0A932M0R8-F1
#
_cell.length_a   1.000
_cell.length_b   1.000
_cell.length_c   1.000
_cell.angle_alpha   90.00
_cell.angle_beta   90.00
_cell.angle_gamma   90.00
#
_symmetry.space_group_name_H-M   'P 1'
#
loop_
_entity.id
_entity.type
_entity.pdbx_description
1 polymer ?
#
loop_
_entity_poly.entity_id
_entity_poly.type
_entity_poly.pdbx_seq_one_letter_code
_entity_poly.pdbx_strand_id
1 'polypeptide(L)'
;MELLFPPLSDLMLIAPELVLTIGICLVLVADLFVPKPRKSLLGVLSLIVVLATLLASFPLLRTRGEAFAGMMLLDGYAMFFKVVFLLVTGLTILISLRYIAVEDINLGEYYGLLLFATLGMMIMAAGGDLISIYLGL
;
A
#
# COMPACT_ATOMS: atom_id res chain seq x y z
N MET A 1 -10.05 -31.76 -9.68
CA MET A 1 -9.24 -31.31 -8.54
C MET A 1 -7.93 -30.76 -9.10
N GLU A 2 -8.02 -29.70 -9.91
CA GLU A 2 -6.87 -29.02 -10.49
C GLU A 2 -6.72 -27.68 -9.78
N LEU A 3 -5.71 -27.64 -8.90
CA LEU A 3 -4.96 -26.48 -8.42
C LEU A 3 -5.78 -25.34 -7.81
N LEU A 4 -5.94 -25.44 -6.49
CA LEU A 4 -6.28 -24.36 -5.54
C LEU A 4 -5.20 -23.24 -5.48
N PHE A 5 -4.22 -23.24 -6.38
CA PHE A 5 -3.16 -22.25 -6.41
C PHE A 5 -3.44 -21.28 -7.57
N PRO A 6 -3.60 -19.97 -7.31
CA PRO A 6 -3.67 -19.00 -8.37
C PRO A 6 -2.40 -19.13 -9.24
N PRO A 7 -2.51 -19.02 -10.57
CA PRO A 7 -1.33 -19.04 -11.41
C PRO A 7 -0.38 -17.92 -10.97
N LEU A 8 0.94 -18.17 -11.03
CA LEU A 8 1.96 -17.20 -10.59
C LEU A 8 1.81 -15.83 -11.29
N SER A 9 1.16 -15.79 -12.45
CA SER A 9 0.75 -14.58 -13.14
C SER A 9 -0.12 -13.66 -12.28
N ASP A 10 -1.12 -14.20 -11.58
CA ASP A 10 -2.08 -13.43 -10.79
C ASP A 10 -1.39 -12.74 -9.62
N LEU A 11 -0.41 -13.42 -9.01
CA LEU A 11 0.40 -12.86 -7.93
C LEU A 11 1.28 -11.69 -8.41
N MET A 12 1.71 -11.72 -9.68
CA MET A 12 2.45 -10.60 -10.27
C MET A 12 1.55 -9.38 -10.52
N LEU A 13 0.24 -9.57 -10.75
CA LEU A 13 -0.71 -8.45 -10.95
C LEU A 13 -0.98 -7.66 -9.67
N ILE A 14 -0.88 -8.30 -8.50
CA ILE A 14 -1.00 -7.70 -7.16
C ILE A 14 0.36 -7.40 -6.50
N ALA A 15 1.44 -7.40 -7.28
CA ALA A 15 2.77 -7.08 -6.77
C ALA A 15 2.84 -5.76 -5.96
N PRO A 16 2.24 -4.63 -6.39
CA PRO A 16 2.36 -3.40 -5.61
C PRO A 16 1.61 -3.48 -4.27
N GLU A 17 0.44 -4.12 -4.21
CA GLU A 17 -0.29 -4.37 -2.96
C GLU A 17 0.52 -5.25 -1.99
N LEU A 18 1.21 -6.26 -2.51
CA LEU A 18 2.06 -7.13 -1.70
C LEU A 18 3.27 -6.38 -1.14
N VAL A 19 3.93 -5.56 -1.96
CA VAL A 19 5.05 -4.71 -1.51
C VAL A 19 4.60 -3.74 -0.42
N LEU A 20 3.44 -3.11 -0.59
CA LEU A 20 2.87 -2.22 0.40
C LEU A 20 2.55 -2.96 1.71
N THR A 21 1.92 -4.12 1.63
CA THR A 21 1.57 -4.95 2.80
C THR A 21 2.81 -5.38 3.58
N ILE A 22 3.85 -5.85 2.90
CA ILE A 22 5.13 -6.21 3.54
C ILE A 22 5.76 -4.97 4.18
N GLY A 23 5.73 -3.82 3.50
CA GLY A 23 6.21 -2.55 4.03
C GLY A 23 5.46 -2.10 5.28
N ILE A 24 4.13 -2.25 5.31
CA ILE A 24 3.29 -1.96 6.48
C ILE A 24 3.71 -2.82 7.68
N CYS A 25 3.82 -4.13 7.48
CA CYS A 25 4.26 -5.05 8.53
C CYS A 25 5.66 -4.68 9.04
N LEU A 26 6.59 -4.34 8.14
CA LEU A 26 7.94 -3.90 8.52
C LEU A 26 7.92 -2.58 9.31
N VAL A 27 7.10 -1.60 8.93
CA VAL A 27 6.97 -0.34 9.66
C VAL A 27 6.42 -0.58 11.08
N LEU A 28 5.41 -1.44 11.23
CA LEU A 28 4.83 -1.77 12.53
C LEU A 28 5.79 -2.56 13.43
N VAL A 29 6.49 -3.55 12.86
CA VAL A 29 7.52 -4.29 13.61
C VAL A 29 8.65 -3.35 14.00
N ALA A 30 9.09 -2.47 13.08
CA ALA A 30 10.12 -1.47 13.38
C ALA A 30 9.69 -0.50 14.50
N ASP A 31 8.42 -0.08 14.54
CA ASP A 31 7.91 0.79 15.61
C ASP A 31 8.06 0.15 16.99
N LEU A 32 7.87 -1.17 17.12
CA LEU A 32 8.04 -1.88 18.38
C LEU A 32 9.49 -1.86 18.90
N PHE A 33 10.48 -1.83 18.01
CA PHE A 33 11.90 -1.84 18.36
C PHE A 33 12.53 -0.44 18.41
N VAL A 34 11.88 0.60 17.86
CA VAL A 34 12.47 1.94 17.74
C VAL A 34 12.16 2.80 18.97
N PRO A 35 13.18 3.26 19.73
CA PRO A 35 12.95 4.13 20.88
C PRO A 35 12.50 5.54 20.46
N LYS A 36 11.64 6.17 21.29
CA LYS A 36 11.05 7.52 21.10
C LYS A 36 11.96 8.60 20.47
N PRO A 37 13.26 8.76 20.82
CA PRO A 37 14.11 9.80 20.24
C PRO A 37 14.45 9.64 18.75
N ARG A 38 14.19 8.47 18.11
CA ARG A 38 14.47 8.23 16.69
C ARG A 38 13.23 8.11 15.81
N LYS A 39 12.07 8.53 16.30
CA LYS A 39 10.80 8.33 15.57
C LYS A 39 10.69 9.09 14.23
N SER A 40 11.55 10.07 13.94
CA SER A 40 11.67 10.66 12.58
C SER A 40 12.10 9.62 11.53
N LEU A 41 12.82 8.57 11.95
CA LEU A 41 13.23 7.47 11.08
C LEU A 41 12.04 6.67 10.55
N LEU A 42 10.94 6.57 11.32
CA LEU A 42 9.74 5.83 10.93
C LEU A 42 9.00 6.52 9.77
N GLY A 43 8.94 7.85 9.76
CA GLY A 43 8.36 8.60 8.65
C GLY A 43 9.19 8.52 7.36
N VAL A 44 10.52 8.41 7.48
CA VAL A 44 11.38 8.12 6.31
C VAL A 44 11.15 6.70 5.82
N LEU A 45 10.98 5.73 6.74
CA LEU A 45 10.74 4.33 6.42
C LEU A 45 9.40 4.14 5.70
N SER A 46 8.33 4.78 6.17
CA SER A 46 7.02 4.76 5.49
C SER A 46 7.07 5.42 4.11
N LEU A 47 7.84 6.51 3.96
CA LEU A 47 8.06 7.14 2.66
C LEU A 47 8.85 6.24 1.69
N ILE A 48 9.84 5.49 2.18
CA ILE A 48 10.56 4.48 1.40
C ILE A 48 9.61 3.37 0.94
N VAL A 49 8.71 2.90 1.81
CA VAL A 49 7.69 1.89 1.45
C VAL A 49 6.79 2.40 0.33
N VAL A 50 6.26 3.62 0.44
CA VAL A 50 5.41 4.22 -0.60
C VAL A 50 6.17 4.35 -1.92
N LEU A 51 7.43 4.79 -1.89
CA LEU A 51 8.29 4.85 -3.08
C LEU A 51 8.55 3.46 -3.68
N ALA A 52 8.81 2.45 -2.86
CA ALA A 52 9.02 1.07 -3.31
C ALA A 52 7.76 0.51 -3.99
N THR A 53 6.58 0.77 -3.42
CA THR A 53 5.29 0.38 -4.02
C THR A 53 5.03 1.10 -5.34
N LEU A 54 5.37 2.38 -5.43
CA LEU A 54 5.23 3.16 -6.66
C LEU A 54 6.19 2.65 -7.75
N LEU A 55 7.43 2.31 -7.39
CA LEU A 55 8.40 1.65 -8.27
C LEU A 55 7.91 0.28 -8.76
N ALA A 56 7.31 -0.51 -7.87
CA ALA A 56 6.72 -1.80 -8.22
C ALA A 56 5.51 -1.68 -9.15
N SER A 57 4.81 -0.54 -9.14
CA SER A 57 3.65 -0.28 -10.01
C SER A 57 4.04 0.08 -11.46
N PHE A 58 5.22 0.68 -11.69
CA PHE A 58 5.71 1.07 -13.02
C PHE A 58 5.73 -0.04 -14.09
N PRO A 59 6.27 -1.25 -13.85
CA PRO A 59 6.26 -2.30 -14.86
C PRO A 59 4.84 -2.79 -15.19
N LEU A 60 3.91 -2.67 -14.25
CA LEU A 60 2.52 -3.04 -14.48
C LEU A 60 1.80 -2.04 -15.37
N LEU A 61 2.35 -0.83 -15.63
CA LEU A 61 1.67 0.25 -16.39
C LEU A 61 1.14 -0.13 -17.76
N ARG A 62 1.79 -1.09 -18.40
CA ARG A 62 1.44 -1.54 -19.74
C ARG A 62 0.67 -2.86 -19.74
N THR A 63 0.50 -3.45 -18.57
CA THR A 63 -0.13 -4.76 -18.39
C THR A 63 -1.62 -4.56 -18.16
N ARG A 64 -2.43 -5.40 -18.82
CA ARG A 64 -3.88 -5.47 -18.61
C ARG A 64 -4.22 -6.91 -18.33
N GLY A 65 -5.02 -7.16 -17.31
CA GLY A 65 -5.43 -8.51 -16.97
C GLY A 65 -6.38 -8.54 -15.80
N GLU A 66 -6.96 -9.71 -15.61
CA GLU A 66 -7.83 -10.03 -14.49
C GLU A 66 -7.06 -11.01 -13.60
N ALA A 67 -7.07 -10.77 -12.29
CA ALA A 67 -6.53 -11.68 -11.30
C ALA A 67 -7.68 -12.34 -10.53
N PHE A 68 -7.46 -13.57 -10.04
CA PHE A 68 -8.39 -14.28 -9.18
C PHE A 68 -9.79 -14.41 -9.79
N ALA A 69 -9.87 -14.89 -11.03
CA ALA A 69 -11.13 -15.13 -11.75
C ALA A 69 -12.07 -13.89 -11.80
N GLY A 70 -11.50 -12.70 -11.95
CA GLY A 70 -12.25 -11.45 -12.11
C GLY A 70 -12.54 -10.69 -10.81
N MET A 71 -12.07 -11.18 -9.66
CA MET A 71 -12.20 -10.43 -8.39
C MET A 71 -11.38 -9.14 -8.40
N MET A 72 -10.26 -9.13 -9.11
CA MET A 72 -9.40 -7.95 -9.23
C MET A 72 -9.09 -7.63 -10.69
N LEU A 73 -9.44 -6.42 -11.10
CA LEU A 73 -9.24 -5.90 -12.44
C LEU A 73 -8.01 -5.00 -12.45
N LEU A 74 -7.01 -5.37 -13.24
CA LEU A 74 -5.86 -4.51 -13.50
C LEU A 74 -6.02 -3.86 -14.88
N ASP A 75 -6.56 -2.65 -14.87
CA ASP A 75 -6.74 -1.80 -16.04
C ASP A 75 -6.07 -0.42 -15.84
N GLY A 76 -6.15 0.42 -16.87
CA GLY A 76 -5.56 1.76 -16.81
C GLY A 76 -6.24 2.67 -15.78
N TYR A 77 -7.51 2.40 -15.45
CA TYR A 77 -8.26 3.17 -14.47
C TYR A 77 -7.81 2.85 -13.04
N ALA A 78 -7.84 1.56 -12.65
CA ALA A 78 -7.42 1.11 -11.32
C ALA A 78 -6.01 1.58 -11.00
N MET A 79 -5.12 1.49 -11.98
CA MET A 79 -3.73 1.89 -11.84
C MET A 79 -3.53 3.40 -11.72
N PHE A 80 -4.30 4.20 -12.45
CA PHE A 80 -4.28 5.65 -12.30
C PHE A 80 -4.63 6.01 -10.85
N PHE A 81 -5.69 5.42 -10.29
CA PHE A 81 -6.09 5.65 -8.90
C PHE A 81 -5.04 5.15 -7.89
N LYS A 82 -4.44 3.98 -8.11
CA LYS A 82 -3.34 3.47 -7.26
C LYS A 82 -2.18 4.48 -7.18
N VAL A 83 -1.76 5.04 -8.32
CA VAL A 83 -0.69 6.06 -8.35
C VAL A 83 -1.13 7.33 -7.63
N VAL A 84 -2.36 7.80 -7.85
CA VAL A 84 -2.90 8.98 -7.16
C VAL A 84 -2.92 8.77 -5.65
N PHE A 85 -3.40 7.63 -5.16
CA PHE A 85 -3.43 7.32 -3.74
C PHE A 85 -2.03 7.28 -3.15
N LEU A 86 -1.07 6.61 -3.80
CA LEU A 86 0.32 6.59 -3.33
C LEU A 86 0.94 8.00 -3.26
N LEU A 87 0.65 8.86 -4.24
CA LEU A 87 1.11 10.26 -4.22
C LEU A 87 0.49 11.05 -3.06
N VAL A 88 -0.83 10.91 -2.84
CA VAL A 88 -1.53 11.56 -1.73
C VAL A 88 -0.93 11.10 -0.40
N THR A 89 -0.74 9.79 -0.22
CA THR A 89 -0.11 9.21 0.98
C THR A 89 1.29 9.75 1.21
N GLY A 90 2.11 9.80 0.16
CA GLY A 90 3.46 10.34 0.25
C GLY A 90 3.47 11.81 0.69
N LEU A 91 2.57 12.63 0.13
CA LEU A 91 2.41 14.03 0.54
C LEU A 91 1.90 14.15 1.99
N THR A 92 0.92 13.34 2.37
CA THR A 92 0.41 13.29 3.75
C THR A 92 1.50 12.93 4.74
N ILE A 93 2.35 11.94 4.42
CA ILE A 93 3.51 11.57 5.25
C ILE A 93 4.46 12.77 5.39
N LEU A 94 4.78 13.44 4.27
CA LEU A 94 5.73 14.55 4.26
C LEU A 94 5.26 15.75 5.10
N ILE A 95 3.97 16.09 5.03
CA ILE A 95 3.35 17.13 5.86
C ILE A 95 3.35 16.70 7.33
N SER A 96 3.00 15.44 7.57
CA SER A 96 2.83 14.89 8.92
C SER A 96 4.14 14.77 9.70
N LEU A 97 5.29 14.62 9.03
CA LEU A 97 6.63 14.57 9.67
C LEU A 97 6.88 15.73 10.65
N ARG A 98 6.51 16.96 10.24
CA ARG A 98 6.70 18.15 11.07
C ARG A 98 5.59 18.31 12.10
N TYR A 99 4.36 17.94 11.73
CA TYR A 99 3.20 18.05 12.61
C TYR A 99 3.33 17.12 13.83
N ILE A 100 3.65 15.84 13.61
CA ILE A 100 3.74 14.87 14.70
C ILE A 100 4.94 15.12 15.62
N ALA A 101 6.04 15.68 15.09
CA ALA A 101 7.20 16.05 15.90
C ALA A 101 6.88 17.15 16.93
N VAL A 102 5.85 17.97 16.68
CA VAL A 102 5.41 19.05 17.57
C VAL A 102 4.44 18.53 18.64
N GLU A 103 3.60 17.56 18.29
CA GLU A 103 2.47 17.12 19.12
C GLU A 103 2.75 15.83 19.97
N ASP A 104 3.98 15.31 19.98
CA ASP A 104 4.44 14.08 20.69
C ASP A 104 3.58 12.82 20.44
N ILE A 105 3.00 12.69 19.25
CA ILE A 105 2.12 11.56 18.91
C ILE A 105 2.94 10.28 18.62
N ASN A 106 2.33 9.11 18.80
CA ASN A 106 2.93 7.84 18.38
C ASN A 106 3.08 7.74 16.85
N LEU A 107 4.28 8.07 16.37
CA LEU A 107 4.63 8.11 14.94
C LEU A 107 4.38 6.79 14.18
N GLY A 108 4.71 5.61 14.74
CA GLY A 108 4.58 4.36 13.98
C GLY A 108 3.14 3.87 13.83
N GLU A 109 2.31 3.96 14.87
CA GLU A 109 0.87 3.64 14.79
C GLU A 109 0.17 4.52 13.73
N TYR A 110 0.46 5.83 13.74
CA TYR A 110 -0.10 6.76 12.76
C TYR A 110 0.27 6.37 11.33
N TYR A 111 1.56 6.14 11.05
CA TYR A 111 1.99 5.76 9.70
C TYR A 111 1.51 4.37 9.31
N GLY A 112 1.44 3.42 10.24
CA GLY A 112 0.91 2.08 10.01
C GLY A 112 -0.56 2.12 9.59
N LEU A 113 -1.40 2.86 10.32
CA LEU A 113 -2.82 3.04 10.00
C LEU A 113 -3.01 3.79 8.67
N LEU A 114 -2.21 4.83 8.42
CA LEU A 114 -2.24 5.55 7.16
C LEU A 114 -1.92 4.63 5.98
N LEU A 115 -0.88 3.81 6.07
CA LEU A 115 -0.52 2.87 5.02
C LEU A 115 -1.59 1.76 4.86
N PHE A 116 -2.18 1.26 5.96
CA PHE A 116 -3.31 0.31 5.89
C PHE A 116 -4.53 0.89 5.17
N ALA A 117 -4.91 2.13 5.47
CA ALA A 117 -5.99 2.81 4.76
C ALA A 117 -5.70 2.89 3.25
N THR A 118 -4.43 3.08 2.89
CA THR A 118 -4.04 3.18 1.48
C THR A 118 -4.03 1.86 0.76
N LEU A 119 -3.70 0.77 1.47
CA LEU A 119 -3.87 -0.59 0.96
C LEU A 119 -5.36 -0.87 0.65
N GLY A 120 -6.27 -0.50 1.57
CA GLY A 120 -7.72 -0.61 1.35
C GLY A 120 -8.17 0.17 0.10
N MET A 121 -7.78 1.44 -0.01
CA MET A 121 -8.08 2.26 -1.19
C MET A 121 -7.55 1.64 -2.50
N MET A 122 -6.37 1.02 -2.49
CA MET A 122 -5.80 0.33 -3.66
C MET A 122 -6.60 -0.93 -4.04
N ILE A 123 -7.05 -1.70 -3.05
CA ILE A 123 -7.91 -2.87 -3.27
C ILE A 123 -9.25 -2.43 -3.85
N MET A 124 -9.86 -1.39 -3.28
CA MET A 124 -11.13 -0.83 -3.76
C MET A 124 -11.05 -0.35 -5.22
N ALA A 125 -9.96 0.35 -5.59
CA ALA A 125 -9.78 0.84 -6.97
C ALA A 125 -9.61 -0.27 -8.01
N ALA A 126 -9.18 -1.46 -7.60
CA ALA A 126 -9.01 -2.62 -8.48
C ALA A 126 -10.10 -3.68 -8.29
N GLY A 127 -11.11 -3.44 -7.46
CA GLY A 127 -12.17 -4.42 -7.19
C GLY A 127 -13.05 -4.66 -8.42
N GLY A 128 -13.11 -5.91 -8.88
CA GLY A 128 -13.98 -6.33 -9.99
C GLY A 128 -15.37 -6.81 -9.57
N ASP A 129 -15.55 -7.07 -8.28
CA ASP A 129 -16.82 -7.46 -7.70
C ASP A 129 -17.16 -6.63 -6.44
N LEU A 130 -18.43 -6.66 -6.04
CA LEU A 130 -18.93 -5.87 -4.91
C LEU A 130 -18.29 -6.26 -3.57
N ILE A 131 -17.88 -7.51 -3.39
CA ILE A 131 -17.26 -7.97 -2.15
C ILE A 131 -15.84 -7.39 -2.05
N SER A 132 -15.08 -7.41 -3.13
CA SER A 132 -13.74 -6.82 -3.19
C SER A 132 -13.76 -5.31 -2.95
N ILE A 133 -14.74 -4.60 -3.51
CA ILE A 133 -14.95 -3.16 -3.26
C ILE A 133 -15.32 -2.92 -1.79
N TYR A 134 -16.21 -3.71 -1.22
CA TYR A 134 -16.63 -3.60 0.18
C TYR A 134 -15.50 -3.87 1.18
N LEU A 135 -14.63 -4.84 0.90
CA LEU A 135 -13.48 -5.16 1.74
C LEU A 135 -12.39 -4.07 1.71
N GLY A 136 -12.28 -3.33 0.61
CA GLY A 136 -11.33 -2.22 0.48
C GLY A 136 -11.78 -0.92 1.16
N LEU A 137 -13.07 -0.79 1.48
CA LEU A 137 -13.68 0.38 2.12
C LEU A 137 -13.51 0.34 3.65
#